data_AF-A0A1X0RAT3-F1
#
_entry.id   AF-A0A1X0RAT3-F1
#
_cell.length_a   1.000
_cell.length_b   1.000
_cell.length_c   1.000
_cell.angle_alpha   90.00
_cell.angle_beta   90.00
_cell.angle_gamma   90.00
#
_symmetry.space_group_name_H-M   'P 1'
#
loop_
_entity.id
_entity.type
_entity.pdbx_description
1 polymer ?
#
loop_
_entity_poly.entity_id
_entity_poly.type
_entity_poly.pdbx_seq_one_letter_code
_entity_poly.pdbx_strand_id
1 'polypeptide(L)'
;MSPFVDQHSYAILDNVIRQVKERQEFDQDSIHVLHSLFKEYLFESIHIAESKSVTKICCESERYLFNVSDHCLYSKEEEKDEYSRDIFLCTIEPRYCSCKEFFDRVLCHKDLLMCRHLLAVIISDIFDMHQVVNIDNITFAEEYYKSGLLHP
;
A
#
# COMPACT_ATOMS: atom_id res chain seq x y z
N MET A 1 -0.30 11.04 -21.84
CA MET A 1 -0.55 9.64 -22.25
C MET A 1 -2.02 9.49 -22.62
N SER A 2 -2.35 8.60 -23.56
CA SER A 2 -3.73 8.39 -24.02
C SER A 2 -4.58 7.79 -22.88
N PRO A 3 -5.83 8.27 -22.67
CA PRO A 3 -6.72 7.74 -21.62
C PRO A 3 -7.04 6.24 -21.77
N PHE A 4 -6.74 5.64 -22.91
CA PHE A 4 -6.92 4.21 -23.17
C PHE A 4 -5.82 3.32 -22.58
N VAL A 5 -4.61 3.85 -22.33
CA VAL A 5 -3.47 3.05 -21.84
C VAL A 5 -3.64 2.70 -20.37
N ASP A 6 -4.20 3.63 -19.58
CA ASP A 6 -4.33 3.46 -18.13
C ASP A 6 -5.37 2.37 -17.79
N GLN A 7 -6.50 2.34 -18.51
CA GLN A 7 -7.58 1.37 -18.25
C GLN A 7 -7.14 -0.08 -18.51
N HIS A 8 -6.27 -0.30 -19.49
CA HIS A 8 -5.76 -1.64 -19.79
C HIS A 8 -4.79 -2.13 -18.71
N SER A 9 -3.88 -1.25 -18.25
CA SER A 9 -2.93 -1.56 -17.18
C SER A 9 -3.64 -1.89 -15.86
N TYR A 10 -4.69 -1.13 -15.51
CA TYR A 10 -5.52 -1.45 -14.34
C TYR A 10 -6.25 -2.79 -14.51
N ALA A 11 -6.80 -3.10 -15.68
CA ALA A 11 -7.45 -4.38 -15.93
C ALA A 11 -6.49 -5.58 -15.82
N ILE A 12 -5.26 -5.44 -16.32
CA ILE A 12 -4.22 -6.46 -16.17
C ILE A 12 -3.88 -6.65 -14.69
N LEU A 13 -3.60 -5.56 -13.98
CA LEU A 13 -3.30 -5.57 -12.56
C LEU A 13 -4.39 -6.27 -11.76
N ASP A 14 -5.65 -5.87 -11.95
CA ASP A 14 -6.80 -6.41 -11.24
C ASP A 14 -6.97 -7.91 -11.48
N ASN A 15 -6.73 -8.35 -12.72
CA ASN A 15 -6.77 -9.76 -13.07
C ASN A 15 -5.66 -10.56 -12.38
N VAL A 16 -4.42 -10.05 -12.36
CA VAL A 16 -3.30 -10.72 -11.69
C VAL A 16 -3.52 -10.77 -10.18
N ILE A 17 -3.92 -9.65 -9.56
CA ILE A 17 -4.24 -9.60 -8.12
C ILE A 17 -5.35 -10.59 -7.76
N ARG A 18 -6.40 -10.69 -8.59
CA ARG A 18 -7.45 -11.70 -8.41
C ARG A 18 -6.90 -13.13 -8.46
N GLN A 19 -6.06 -13.44 -9.45
CA GLN A 19 -5.45 -14.77 -9.59
C GLN A 19 -4.55 -15.13 -8.40
N VAL A 20 -3.71 -14.19 -7.96
CA VAL A 20 -2.86 -14.35 -6.77
C VAL A 20 -3.72 -14.57 -5.54
N LYS A 21 -4.81 -13.80 -5.36
CA LYS A 21 -5.74 -13.97 -4.25
C LYS A 21 -6.43 -15.33 -4.24
N GLU A 22 -6.84 -15.84 -5.42
CA GLU A 22 -7.46 -17.15 -5.57
C GLU A 22 -6.48 -18.30 -5.29
N ARG A 23 -5.22 -18.16 -5.70
CA ARG A 23 -4.19 -19.19 -5.56
C ARG A 23 -3.45 -19.12 -4.22
N GLN A 24 -3.50 -17.97 -3.54
CA GLN A 24 -2.71 -17.68 -2.36
C GLN A 24 -1.21 -17.91 -2.60
N GLU A 25 -0.74 -17.55 -3.80
CA GLU A 25 0.65 -17.73 -4.23
C GLU A 25 1.00 -16.73 -5.35
N PHE A 26 2.24 -16.23 -5.34
CA PHE A 26 2.85 -15.57 -6.49
C PHE A 26 3.54 -16.60 -7.39
N ASP A 27 2.85 -17.04 -8.44
CA ASP A 27 3.52 -17.83 -9.47
C ASP A 27 4.46 -16.97 -10.34
N GLN A 28 5.30 -17.65 -11.11
CA GLN A 28 6.32 -17.01 -11.94
C GLN A 28 5.72 -16.00 -12.93
N ASP A 29 4.55 -16.32 -13.50
CA ASP A 29 3.86 -15.46 -14.47
C ASP A 29 3.35 -14.19 -13.77
N SER A 30 2.75 -14.32 -12.59
CA SER A 30 2.28 -13.19 -11.77
C SER A 30 3.43 -12.28 -11.39
N ILE A 31 4.56 -12.84 -10.94
CA ILE A 31 5.77 -12.06 -10.63
C ILE A 31 6.26 -11.33 -11.87
N HIS A 32 6.31 -12.00 -13.02
CA HIS A 32 6.81 -11.38 -14.25
C HIS A 32 5.94 -10.21 -14.71
N VAL A 33 4.61 -10.37 -14.66
CA VAL A 33 3.67 -9.31 -15.01
C VAL A 33 3.75 -8.15 -14.00
N LEU A 34 3.72 -8.44 -12.70
CA LEU A 34 3.81 -7.40 -11.67
C LEU A 34 5.15 -6.65 -11.72
N HIS A 35 6.25 -7.35 -11.96
CA HIS A 35 7.57 -6.72 -12.11
C HIS A 35 7.63 -5.86 -13.38
N SER A 36 6.94 -6.23 -14.45
CA SER A 36 6.83 -5.39 -15.65
C SER A 36 6.04 -4.10 -15.39
N LEU A 37 5.05 -4.14 -14.49
CA LEU A 37 4.24 -2.98 -14.12
C LEU A 37 4.92 -2.07 -13.08
N PHE A 38 5.63 -2.64 -12.11
CA PHE A 38 6.13 -1.93 -10.93
C PHE A 38 7.65 -1.90 -10.79
N LYS A 39 8.38 -2.72 -11.56
CA LYS A 39 9.84 -2.84 -11.53
C LYS A 39 10.35 -3.09 -10.09
N GLU A 40 11.32 -2.31 -9.62
CA GLU A 40 11.89 -2.37 -8.28
C GLU A 40 10.83 -2.26 -7.17
N TYR A 41 9.74 -1.52 -7.38
CA TYR A 41 8.69 -1.35 -6.37
C TYR A 41 7.96 -2.63 -6.03
N LEU A 42 7.95 -3.64 -6.92
CA LEU A 42 7.38 -4.93 -6.58
C LEU A 42 8.10 -5.55 -5.38
N PHE A 43 9.43 -5.66 -5.47
CA PHE A 43 10.22 -6.34 -4.44
C PHE A 43 10.30 -5.54 -3.14
N GLU A 44 10.36 -4.21 -3.23
CA GLU A 44 10.21 -3.34 -2.06
C GLU A 44 8.86 -3.58 -1.37
N SER A 45 7.78 -3.67 -2.14
CA SER A 45 6.43 -3.88 -1.59
C SER A 45 6.27 -5.25 -0.94
N ILE A 46 6.85 -6.30 -1.54
CA ILE A 46 6.89 -7.65 -0.95
C ILE A 46 7.66 -7.60 0.37
N HIS A 47 8.84 -6.98 0.39
CA HIS A 47 9.67 -6.88 1.60
C HIS A 47 8.96 -6.09 2.72
N ILE A 48 8.25 -5.01 2.40
CA ILE A 48 7.40 -4.27 3.36
C ILE A 48 6.31 -5.19 3.94
N ALA A 49 5.61 -5.94 3.09
CA ALA A 49 4.55 -6.85 3.51
C ALA A 49 5.07 -7.96 4.44
N GLU A 50 6.23 -8.55 4.11
CA GLU A 50 6.86 -9.62 4.91
C GLU A 50 7.50 -9.10 6.20
N SER A 51 7.91 -7.83 6.25
CA SER A 51 8.58 -7.20 7.39
C SER A 51 7.63 -6.81 8.53
N LYS A 52 6.37 -7.28 8.52
CA LYS A 52 5.33 -6.92 9.52
C LYS A 52 5.13 -5.41 9.66
N SER A 53 5.39 -4.66 8.60
CA SER A 53 5.32 -3.20 8.59
C SER A 53 3.93 -2.67 8.17
N VAL A 54 2.96 -3.58 8.00
CA VAL A 54 1.56 -3.27 7.68
C VAL A 54 0.66 -3.64 8.86
N THR A 55 -0.17 -2.69 9.28
CA THR A 55 -1.17 -2.86 10.33
C THR A 55 -2.56 -2.52 9.79
N LYS A 56 -3.47 -3.49 9.82
CA LYS A 56 -4.90 -3.32 9.56
C LYS A 56 -5.59 -2.87 10.85
N ILE A 57 -6.16 -1.68 10.81
CA ILE A 57 -6.91 -1.09 11.91
C ILE A 57 -8.39 -1.29 11.61
N CYS A 58 -9.09 -2.03 12.48
CA CYS A 58 -10.51 -2.34 12.36
C CYS A 58 -11.29 -1.64 13.49
N CYS A 59 -12.51 -1.21 13.20
CA CYS A 59 -13.45 -0.71 14.20
C CYS A 59 -14.71 -1.57 14.28
N GLU A 60 -15.49 -1.38 15.35
CA GLU A 60 -16.74 -2.11 15.62
C GLU A 60 -17.79 -1.99 14.50
N SER A 61 -17.73 -0.91 13.71
CA SER A 61 -18.62 -0.69 12.57
C SER A 61 -18.12 -1.34 11.27
N GLU A 62 -17.23 -2.34 11.38
CA GLU A 62 -16.64 -3.10 10.26
C GLU A 62 -15.83 -2.25 9.26
N ARG A 63 -15.59 -0.97 9.58
CA ARG A 63 -14.69 -0.11 8.81
C ARG A 63 -13.25 -0.48 9.15
N TYR A 64 -12.38 -0.37 8.15
CA TYR A 64 -10.96 -0.60 8.32
C TYR A 64 -10.11 0.36 7.48
N LEU A 65 -8.89 0.57 7.92
CA LEU A 65 -7.81 1.27 7.20
C LEU A 65 -6.50 0.54 7.46
N PHE A 66 -5.47 0.87 6.68
CA PHE A 66 -4.13 0.30 6.87
C PHE A 66 -3.14 1.41 7.21
N ASN A 67 -2.32 1.17 8.22
CA ASN A 67 -1.10 1.92 8.45
C ASN A 67 0.07 1.10 7.93
N VAL A 68 0.97 1.73 7.19
CA VAL A 68 2.16 1.08 6.63
C VAL A 68 3.39 1.95 6.82
N SER A 69 4.50 1.31 7.17
CA SER A 69 5.82 1.91 7.28
C SER A 69 6.75 1.27 6.26
N ASP A 70 7.67 2.04 5.70
CA ASP A 70 8.72 1.52 4.81
C ASP A 70 10.12 1.59 5.44
N HIS A 71 10.21 1.72 6.77
CA HIS A 71 11.50 1.71 7.47
C HIS A 71 12.36 0.48 7.22
N CYS A 72 11.72 -0.67 6.94
CA CYS A 72 12.43 -1.90 6.62
C CYS A 72 13.27 -1.82 5.32
N LEU A 73 13.09 -0.76 4.52
CA LEU A 73 13.88 -0.49 3.31
C LEU A 73 15.17 0.29 3.57
N TYR A 74 15.27 0.99 4.71
CA TYR A 74 16.39 1.88 4.99
C TYR A 74 17.39 1.25 5.95
N SER A 75 18.67 1.58 5.78
CA SER A 75 19.72 1.11 6.67
C SER A 75 19.76 1.92 7.97
N LYS A 76 20.23 1.34 9.08
CA LYS A 76 20.37 2.03 10.38
C LYS A 76 21.26 3.29 10.32
N GLU A 77 22.09 3.42 9.30
CA GLU A 77 22.96 4.59 9.10
C GLU A 77 22.25 5.78 8.44
N GLU A 78 21.10 5.52 7.80
CA GLU A 78 20.23 6.51 7.15
C GLU A 78 19.11 7.02 8.08
N GLU A 79 18.97 6.45 9.29
CA GLU A 79 18.07 6.90 10.37
C GLU A 79 18.53 8.24 11.01
N LYS A 80 18.96 9.23 10.21
CA LYS A 80 19.47 10.51 10.71
C LYS A 80 18.41 11.49 11.20
N ASP A 81 17.13 11.22 10.92
CA ASP A 81 16.01 12.01 11.46
C ASP A 81 15.01 11.10 12.18
N GLU A 82 15.21 10.96 13.49
CA GLU A 82 14.37 10.21 14.46
C GLU A 82 12.88 10.68 14.46
N TYR A 83 12.59 11.79 13.78
CA TYR A 83 11.29 12.44 13.64
C TYR A 83 10.49 12.05 12.39
N SER A 84 11.08 11.34 11.43
CA SER A 84 10.39 10.91 10.20
C SER A 84 10.04 9.43 10.25
N ARG A 85 9.44 8.99 11.36
CA ARG A 85 8.78 7.69 11.39
C ARG A 85 7.47 7.75 10.61
N ASP A 86 7.59 7.90 9.29
CA ASP A 86 6.45 8.16 8.42
C ASP A 86 5.60 6.90 8.33
N ILE A 87 4.51 6.90 9.11
CA ILE A 87 3.43 5.94 8.98
C ILE A 87 2.47 6.50 7.94
N PHE A 88 2.28 5.77 6.86
CA PHE A 88 1.38 6.14 5.78
C PHE A 88 0.04 5.44 5.96
N LEU A 89 -1.05 6.19 5.79
CA LEU A 89 -2.39 5.63 5.76
C LEU A 89 -2.73 5.18 4.36
N CYS A 90 -3.27 3.98 4.25
CA CYS A 90 -3.72 3.36 3.02
C CYS A 90 -5.14 2.83 3.13
N THR A 91 -5.86 2.84 2.01
CA THR A 91 -7.15 2.13 1.85
C THR A 91 -7.13 1.37 0.53
N ILE A 92 -7.49 0.09 0.56
CA ILE A 92 -7.53 -0.77 -0.64
C ILE A 92 -8.61 -0.28 -1.61
N GLU A 93 -9.75 0.15 -1.08
CA GLU A 93 -10.82 0.80 -1.83
C GLU A 93 -11.05 2.19 -1.20
N PRO A 94 -10.77 3.30 -1.91
CA PRO A 94 -10.60 3.47 -3.36
C PRO A 94 -9.13 3.49 -3.87
N ARG A 95 -8.22 2.69 -3.31
CA ARG A 95 -6.77 2.69 -3.67
C ARG A 95 -6.07 4.01 -3.34
N TYR A 96 -6.17 4.44 -2.09
CA TYR A 96 -5.54 5.66 -1.61
C TYR A 96 -4.34 5.36 -0.72
N CYS A 97 -3.30 6.20 -0.80
CA CYS A 97 -2.20 6.26 0.15
C CYS A 97 -1.86 7.73 0.47
N SER A 98 -1.51 8.02 1.72
CA SER A 98 -1.12 9.37 2.15
C SER A 98 0.33 9.76 1.82
N CYS A 99 1.13 8.86 1.24
CA CYS A 99 2.53 9.15 0.93
C CYS A 99 2.67 10.17 -0.22
N LYS A 100 3.77 10.92 -0.20
CA LYS A 100 4.09 11.92 -1.23
C LYS A 100 4.16 11.32 -2.64
N GLU A 101 4.68 10.10 -2.77
CA GLU A 101 4.78 9.40 -4.05
C GLU A 101 3.41 9.12 -4.67
N PHE A 102 2.42 8.76 -3.86
CA PHE A 102 1.06 8.58 -4.35
C PHE A 102 0.50 9.88 -4.94
N PHE A 103 0.61 10.99 -4.20
CA PHE A 103 0.15 12.29 -4.69
C PHE A 103 0.89 12.71 -5.97
N ASP A 104 2.22 12.72 -5.93
CA ASP A 104 3.02 13.22 -7.04
C ASP A 104 2.94 12.28 -8.26
N ARG A 105 3.21 10.99 -8.09
CA ARG A 105 3.43 10.06 -9.22
C ARG A 105 2.18 9.32 -9.66
N VAL A 106 1.21 9.09 -8.79
CA VAL A 106 -0.05 8.42 -9.16
C VAL A 106 -1.11 9.45 -9.57
N LEU A 107 -1.33 10.49 -8.76
CA LEU A 107 -2.39 11.47 -9.04
C LEU A 107 -1.98 12.57 -10.02
N CYS A 108 -0.84 13.24 -9.78
CA CYS A 108 -0.44 14.41 -10.56
C CYS A 108 0.19 14.03 -11.91
N HIS A 109 1.20 13.16 -11.90
CA HIS A 109 1.96 12.82 -13.11
C HIS A 109 1.46 11.57 -13.83
N LYS A 110 0.77 10.67 -13.11
CA LYS A 110 0.27 9.38 -13.64
C LYS A 110 1.38 8.48 -14.22
N ASP A 111 2.55 8.52 -13.58
CA ASP A 111 3.70 7.69 -13.95
C ASP A 111 3.62 6.28 -13.37
N LEU A 112 2.82 6.09 -12.31
CA LEU A 112 2.65 4.84 -11.59
C LEU A 112 1.16 4.51 -11.43
N LEU A 113 0.84 3.21 -11.45
CA LEU A 113 -0.53 2.74 -11.16
C LEU A 113 -0.88 2.89 -9.67
N MET A 114 0.10 2.69 -8.79
CA MET A 114 0.05 2.89 -7.35
C MET A 114 1.47 3.06 -6.78
N CYS A 115 1.59 3.61 -5.58
CA CYS A 115 2.86 3.64 -4.84
C CYS A 115 3.20 2.26 -4.26
N ARG A 116 4.45 2.08 -3.84
CA ARG A 116 4.91 0.85 -3.16
C ARG A 116 4.10 0.51 -1.91
N HIS A 117 3.68 1.51 -1.14
CA HIS A 117 2.93 1.30 0.11
C HIS A 117 1.57 0.65 -0.13
N LEU A 118 0.86 1.11 -1.16
CA LEU A 118 -0.45 0.56 -1.48
C LEU A 118 -0.33 -0.86 -2.05
N LEU A 119 0.70 -1.11 -2.87
CA LEU A 119 0.99 -2.46 -3.34
C LEU A 119 1.32 -3.38 -2.16
N ALA A 120 2.16 -2.94 -1.22
CA ALA A 120 2.48 -3.70 -0.01
C ALA A 120 1.24 -4.02 0.84
N VAL A 121 0.31 -3.08 0.99
CA VAL A 121 -0.96 -3.28 1.70
C VAL A 121 -1.83 -4.32 0.99
N ILE A 122 -1.93 -4.27 -0.34
CA ILE A 122 -2.69 -5.27 -1.12
C ILE A 122 -2.07 -6.66 -0.95
N ILE A 123 -0.75 -6.78 -1.06
CA ILE A 123 -0.02 -8.04 -0.85
C ILE A 123 -0.28 -8.56 0.57
N SER A 124 -0.09 -7.70 1.57
CA SER A 124 -0.26 -8.05 2.97
C SER A 124 -1.69 -8.46 3.32
N ASP A 125 -2.71 -7.87 2.70
CA ASP A 125 -4.12 -8.28 2.87
C ASP A 125 -4.44 -9.61 2.17
N ILE A 126 -3.85 -9.86 0.99
CA ILE A 126 -4.04 -11.14 0.27
C ILE A 126 -3.50 -12.32 1.06
N PHE A 127 -2.30 -12.17 1.63
CA PHE A 127 -1.58 -13.25 2.32
C PHE A 127 -1.72 -13.23 3.85
N ASP A 128 -2.59 -12.37 4.39
CA ASP A 128 -2.79 -12.21 5.84
C ASP A 128 -1.49 -11.96 6.63
N MET A 129 -0.57 -11.18 6.04
CA MET A 129 0.75 -10.85 6.62
C MET A 129 0.73 -9.58 7.49
N HIS A 130 -0.44 -8.97 7.65
CA HIS A 130 -0.61 -7.74 8.39
C HIS A 130 -0.89 -8.01 9.87
N GLN A 131 -0.57 -7.03 10.72
CA GLN A 131 -1.04 -7.03 12.10
C GLN A 131 -2.47 -6.52 12.15
N VAL A 132 -3.32 -7.09 13.00
CA VAL A 132 -4.70 -6.62 13.18
C VAL A 132 -4.82 -5.93 14.53
N VAL A 133 -5.36 -4.71 14.53
CA VAL A 133 -5.68 -3.96 15.74
C VAL A 133 -7.16 -3.57 15.70
N ASN A 134 -7.90 -3.91 16.75
CA ASN A 134 -9.29 -3.53 16.91
C ASN A 134 -9.38 -2.33 17.87
N ILE A 135 -10.03 -1.26 17.43
CA ILE A 135 -10.20 -0.03 18.19
C ILE A 135 -11.67 0.42 18.18
N ASP A 136 -12.04 1.27 19.13
CA ASP A 136 -13.37 1.89 19.14
C ASP A 136 -13.54 2.92 18.00
N ASN A 137 -14.78 3.31 17.74
CA ASN A 137 -15.12 4.23 16.66
C ASN A 137 -14.52 5.64 16.82
N ILE A 138 -14.27 6.10 18.05
CA ILE A 138 -13.69 7.43 18.32
C ILE A 138 -12.20 7.37 17.99
N THR A 139 -11.49 6.38 18.51
CA THR A 139 -10.07 6.15 18.19
C THR A 139 -9.86 5.94 16.69
N PHE A 140 -10.77 5.24 16.00
CA PHE A 140 -10.70 5.07 14.54
C PHE A 140 -10.78 6.39 13.79
N ALA A 141 -11.66 7.30 14.21
CA ALA A 141 -11.75 8.62 13.61
C ALA A 141 -10.44 9.40 13.82
N GLU A 142 -9.86 9.33 15.01
CA GLU A 142 -8.57 9.97 15.30
C GLU A 142 -7.45 9.43 14.39
N GLU A 143 -7.31 8.11 14.25
CA GLU A 143 -6.33 7.50 13.35
C GLU A 143 -6.53 7.92 11.89
N TYR A 144 -7.78 8.01 11.44
CA TYR A 144 -8.09 8.47 10.09
C TYR A 144 -7.64 9.92 9.85
N TYR A 145 -7.85 10.81 10.83
CA TYR A 145 -7.47 12.22 10.72
C TYR A 145 -5.99 12.50 10.97
N LYS A 146 -5.28 11.67 11.74
CA LYS A 146 -3.83 11.80 11.97
C LYS A 146 -3.04 11.71 10.66
N SER A 147 -3.48 10.83 9.76
CA SER A 147 -2.71 10.46 8.58
C SER A 147 -3.11 11.22 7.32
N GLY A 148 -4.08 12.14 7.40
CA GLY A 148 -4.51 12.93 6.26
C GLY A 148 -5.48 14.06 6.59
N LEU A 149 -5.12 15.26 6.13
CA LEU A 149 -6.01 16.33 5.65
C LEU A 149 -6.39 17.52 6.55
N LEU A 150 -5.79 17.75 7.73
CA LEU A 150 -5.97 19.02 8.47
C LEU A 150 -4.73 19.40 9.32
N HIS A 151 -3.61 19.69 8.67
CA HIS A 151 -2.74 20.74 9.21
C HIS A 151 -3.11 22.03 8.47
N PRO A 152 -3.65 23.06 9.16
CA PRO A 152 -3.87 24.37 8.53
C PRO A 152 -2.57 24.99 8.01
#